data_AF-A0A1Y6HF27-F1
#
_entry.id   AF-A0A1Y6HF27-F1
#
_cell.length_a   1.000
_cell.length_b   1.000
_cell.length_c   1.000
_cell.angle_alpha   90.00
_cell.angle_beta   90.00
_cell.angle_gamma   90.00
#
_symmetry.space_group_name_H-M   'P 1'
#
loop_
_entity.id
_entity.type
_entity.pdbx_description
1 polymer ?
#
loop_
_entity_poly.entity_id
_entity_poly.type
_entity_poly.pdbx_seq_one_letter_code
_entity_poly.pdbx_strand_id
1 'polypeptide(L)' 'MVSALARRALVREWIGCGASERRGLAAIGMSASALRYRPREDRNVELRERILALAHCHRRYGVGMIYLKLRQEGRVVN' A
#
# COMPACT_ATOMS: atom_id res chain seq x y z
N MET A 1 -6.70 16.81 -2.75
CA MET A 1 -5.55 15.91 -2.98
C MET A 1 -6.05 14.73 -3.82
N VAL A 2 -5.52 14.49 -5.02
CA VAL A 2 -5.99 13.40 -5.91
C VAL A 2 -5.21 12.11 -5.61
N SER A 3 -5.91 10.97 -5.48
CA SER A 3 -5.26 9.69 -5.16
C SER A 3 -4.39 9.17 -6.31
N ALA A 4 -3.37 8.37 -5.98
CA ALA A 4 -2.51 7.72 -6.97
C ALA A 4 -3.28 6.70 -7.84
N LEU A 5 -4.41 6.17 -7.37
CA LEU A 5 -5.30 5.33 -8.16
C LEU A 5 -6.05 6.15 -9.20
N ALA A 6 -6.62 7.29 -8.81
CA ALA A 6 -7.35 8.18 -9.72
C ALA A 6 -6.44 8.71 -10.84
N ARG A 7 -5.22 9.13 -10.50
CA ARG A 7 -4.22 9.55 -11.49
C ARG A 7 -3.87 8.43 -12.49
N ARG A 8 -3.74 7.18 -12.02
CA ARG A 8 -3.49 6.02 -12.88
C ARG A 8 -4.64 5.73 -13.82
N ALA A 9 -5.88 5.81 -13.33
CA ALA A 9 -7.07 5.58 -14.15
C ALA A 9 -7.12 6.58 -15.30
N LEU A 10 -6.90 7.86 -15.00
CA LEU A 10 -6.90 8.93 -16.01
C LEU A 10 -5.81 8.76 -17.08
N VAL A 11 -4.59 8.39 -16.68
CA VAL A 11 -3.52 8.10 -17.65
C VAL A 11 -3.89 6.92 -18.56
N ARG A 12 -4.50 5.86 -18.01
CA ARG A 12 -4.93 4.68 -18.80
C ARG A 12 -6.05 5.03 -19.77
N GLU A 13 -7.01 5.83 -19.33
CA GLU A 13 -8.10 6.33 -20.17
C GLU A 13 -7.56 7.15 -21.35
N TRP A 14 -6.65 8.09 -21.09
CA TRP A 14 -6.04 8.90 -22.13
C TRP A 14 -5.24 8.08 -23.14
N ILE A 15 -4.52 7.06 -22.68
CA ILE A 15 -3.85 6.10 -23.58
C ILE A 15 -4.88 5.36 -24.44
N GLY A 16 -6.01 4.94 -23.86
CA GLY A 16 -7.13 4.34 -24.59
C GLY A 16 -7.73 5.27 -25.65
N CYS A 17 -7.70 6.58 -25.41
CA CYS A 17 -8.12 7.62 -26.35
C CYS A 17 -7.03 8.04 -27.36
N GLY A 18 -5.88 7.36 -27.41
CA GLY A 18 -4.82 7.62 -28.39
C GLY A 18 -3.69 8.55 -27.92
N ALA A 19 -3.65 8.93 -26.64
CA ALA A 19 -2.50 9.65 -26.09
C ALA A 19 -1.29 8.73 -25.92
N SER A 20 -0.08 9.27 -26.09
CA SER A 20 1.12 8.52 -25.75
C SER A 20 1.29 8.46 -24.22
N GLU A 21 1.75 7.31 -23.71
CA GLU A 21 2.02 7.11 -22.27
C GLU A 21 2.90 8.24 -21.71
N ARG A 22 3.94 8.65 -22.45
CA ARG A 22 4.84 9.74 -22.05
C ARG A 22 4.12 11.09 -21.90
N ARG A 23 3.21 11.43 -22.82
CA ARG A 23 2.45 12.69 -22.76
C ARG A 23 1.42 12.66 -21.62
N GLY A 24 0.72 11.53 -21.43
CA GLY A 24 -0.24 11.38 -20.34
C GLY A 24 0.42 11.46 -18.97
N LEU A 25 1.57 10.80 -18.79
CA LEU A 25 2.35 10.86 -17.54
C LEU A 25 2.89 12.27 -17.25
N ALA A 26 3.40 12.97 -18.27
CA ALA A 26 3.91 14.33 -18.11
C ALA A 26 2.82 15.32 -17.70
N ALA A 27 1.65 15.24 -18.33
CA ALA A 27 0.51 16.09 -18.01
C ALA A 27 -0.06 15.85 -16.60
N ILE A 28 -0.01 14.61 -16.11
CA ILE A 28 -0.48 14.23 -14.76
C ILE A 28 0.59 14.41 -13.68
N GLY A 29 1.87 14.53 -14.06
CA GLY A 29 2.99 14.57 -13.13
C GLY A 29 3.17 13.23 -12.38
N MET A 30 3.06 12.11 -13.09
CA MET A 30 3.21 10.75 -12.55
C MET A 30 4.39 10.03 -13.20
N SER A 31 5.13 9.23 -12.44
CA SER A 31 6.19 8.39 -13.01
C SER A 31 5.63 7.15 -13.72
N ALA A 32 6.37 6.63 -14.68
CA ALA A 32 6.02 5.37 -15.35
C ALA A 32 5.97 4.19 -14.36
N SER A 33 6.84 4.19 -13.34
CA SER A 33 6.82 3.17 -12.28
C SER A 33 5.52 3.20 -11.48
N ALA A 34 4.99 4.38 -11.17
CA ALA A 34 3.72 4.52 -10.48
C ALA A 34 2.55 3.99 -11.34
N LEU A 35 2.57 4.20 -12.65
CA LEU A 35 1.56 3.66 -13.58
C LEU A 35 1.57 2.13 -13.64
N ARG A 36 2.77 1.54 -13.63
CA ARG A 36 3.00 0.08 -13.71
C ARG A 36 2.82 -0.62 -12.38
N TYR A 37 2.87 0.10 -11.27
CA TYR A 37 2.69 -0.47 -9.94
C TYR A 37 1.35 -1.22 -9.87
N ARG A 38 1.42 -2.52 -9.57
CA ARG A 38 0.26 -3.35 -9.24
C ARG A 38 0.30 -3.60 -7.73
N PRO A 39 -0.77 -3.26 -6.98
CA PRO A 39 -0.87 -3.65 -5.60
C PRO A 39 -0.68 -5.16 -5.49
N ARG A 40 0.20 -5.60 -4.59
CA ARG A 40 0.27 -7.01 -4.23
C ARG A 40 -0.88 -7.31 -3.28
N GLU A 41 -1.45 -8.49 -3.40
CA GLU A 41 -2.38 -8.99 -2.40
C GLU A 41 -1.71 -8.97 -1.04
N ASP A 42 -2.48 -8.55 -0.05
CA ASP A 42 -2.01 -8.47 1.32
C ASP A 42 -1.94 -9.87 1.91
N ARG A 43 -0.72 -10.40 2.05
CA ARG A 43 -0.47 -11.71 2.65
C ARG A 43 -0.42 -11.66 4.17
N ASN A 44 -0.45 -10.46 4.75
CA ASN A 44 -0.25 -10.21 6.18
C ASN A 44 -1.55 -9.81 6.87
N VAL A 45 -2.71 -10.19 6.32
CA VAL A 45 -4.03 -9.83 6.89
C VAL A 45 -4.15 -10.31 8.34
N GLU A 46 -3.89 -11.60 8.59
CA GLU A 46 -3.93 -12.16 9.95
C GLU A 46 -2.91 -11.50 10.89
N LEU A 47 -1.72 -11.20 10.38
CA LEU A 47 -0.67 -10.54 11.15
C LEU A 47 -1.09 -9.11 11.54
N ARG A 48 -1.70 -8.38 10.62
CA ARG A 48 -2.23 -7.03 10.86
C ARG A 48 -3.37 -7.06 11.87
N GLU A 49 -4.31 -8.00 11.72
CA GLU A 49 -5.39 -8.19 12.69
C GLU A 49 -4.84 -8.47 14.09
N ARG A 50 -3.80 -9.30 14.18
CA ARG A 50 -3.16 -9.58 15.46
C ARG A 50 -2.46 -8.35 16.06
N ILE A 51 -1.74 -7.58 15.24
CA ILE A 51 -1.15 -6.31 15.65
C ILE A 51 -2.21 -5.36 16.20
N LEU A 52 -3.32 -5.20 15.48
CA LEU A 52 -4.44 -4.34 15.89
C LEU A 52 -5.05 -4.83 17.20
N ALA A 53 -5.31 -6.13 17.34
CA ALA A 53 -5.82 -6.71 18.57
C ALA A 53 -4.89 -6.42 19.77
N LEU A 54 -3.57 -6.59 19.60
CA LEU A 54 -2.60 -6.29 20.66
C LEU A 54 -2.60 -4.81 21.03
N ALA A 55 -2.65 -3.91 20.05
CA ALA A 55 -2.68 -2.47 20.27
C ALA A 55 -3.97 -2.01 20.95
N HIS A 56 -5.12 -2.59 20.57
CA HIS A 56 -6.41 -2.28 21.17
C HIS A 56 -6.52 -2.79 22.61
N CYS A 57 -6.08 -4.02 22.88
CA CYS A 57 -6.09 -4.58 24.23
C CYS A 57 -5.07 -3.91 25.16
N HIS A 58 -3.94 -3.42 24.62
CA HIS A 58 -2.84 -2.88 25.42
C HIS A 58 -2.37 -1.52 24.89
N ARG A 59 -3.09 -0.45 25.27
CA ARG A 59 -2.80 0.93 24.81
C ARG A 59 -1.36 1.42 25.08
N ARG A 60 -0.67 0.85 26.07
CA ARG A 60 0.73 1.20 26.41
C ARG A 60 1.78 0.44 25.61
N TYR A 61 1.37 -0.56 24.81
CA TYR A 61 2.33 -1.33 24.02
C TYR A 61 2.78 -0.51 22.81
N GLY A 62 4.03 -0.05 22.86
CA GLY A 62 4.71 0.49 21.70
C GLY A 62 5.13 -0.62 20.72
N VAL A 63 5.69 -0.22 19.58
CA VAL A 63 6.15 -1.13 18.50
C VAL A 63 7.00 -2.29 19.03
N GLY A 64 7.95 -2.02 19.93
CA GLY A 64 8.82 -3.06 20.49
C GLY A 64 8.08 -4.13 21.28
N MET A 65 7.05 -3.75 22.05
CA MET A 65 6.25 -4.69 22.83
C MET A 65 5.32 -5.54 21.95
N ILE A 66 4.72 -4.92 20.93
CA ILE A 66 3.91 -5.65 19.95
C ILE A 66 4.78 -6.65 19.20
N TYR A 67 5.97 -6.23 18.74
CA TYR A 67 6.93 -7.11 18.10
C TYR A 67 7.34 -8.29 18.99
N LEU A 68 7.66 -8.03 20.26
CA LEU A 68 8.01 -9.08 21.21
C LEU A 68 6.86 -10.08 21.40
N LYS A 69 5.61 -9.61 21.50
CA LYS A 69 4.43 -10.48 21.65
C LYS A 69 4.19 -11.34 20.42
N LEU A 70 4.32 -10.77 19.22
CA LEU A 70 4.21 -11.53 17.97
C LEU A 70 5.29 -12.61 17.88
N ARG A 71 6.53 -12.30 18.29
CA ARG A 71 7.62 -13.27 18.34
C ARG A 71 7.37 -14.38 19.37
N GLN A 72 6.82 -14.04 20.55
CA GLN A 72 6.41 -15.04 21.56
C GLN A 72 5.32 -15.99 21.02
N GLU A 73 4.46 -15.50 20.12
CA GLU A 73 3.44 -16.30 19.43
C GLU A 73 3.99 -17.11 18.24
N GLY A 74 5.31 -17.06 17.98
CA GLY A 74 5.94 -17.74 16.86
C GLY A 74 5.68 -17.09 15.50
N ARG A 75 5.09 -15.88 15.47
CA ARG A 75 4.84 -15.15 14.22
C ARG A 75 6.12 -14.42 13.77
N VAL A 76 6.51 -14.63 12.52
CA VAL A 76 7.64 -13.94 11.90
C VAL A 76 7.15 -12.63 11.29
N VAL A 77 7.80 -11.53 11.64
CA VAL A 77 7.53 -10.19 11.10
C VAL A 77 8.80 -9.70 10.40
N ASN A 78 8.70 -9.43 9.09
CA ASN A 78 9.79 -9.00 8.20
C ASN A 78 9.37 -7.79 7.37
#